data_AF-H8MF71-F1
#
_entry.id   AF-H8MF71-F1
#
_cell.length_a   1.000
_cell.length_b   1.000
_cell.length_c   1.000
_cell.angle_alpha   90.00
_cell.angle_beta   90.00
_cell.angle_gamma   90.00
#
_symmetry.space_group_name_H-M   'P 1'
#
loop_
_entity.id
_entity.type
_entity.pdbx_description
1 polymer ?
#
loop_
_entity_poly.entity_id
_entity_poly.type
_entity_poly.pdbx_seq_one_letter_code
_entity_poly.pdbx_strand_id
1 'polypeptide(L)'
;MIGPHHDVGHSEDLQERALEYAHHGDALVPRQQRFGNHARSLMLGLGIPVENRWGLRPTVVEGTSRSVPLTVREGLDTRGWLNGVQNFNFHMHLPHYAVTTDDARSVRALATQPIDLTRPHPFTNAGNTEFNALVWMPPGDGRAGDVLVADSTIFSTLFGADESLERFWKNLATDH
;
A
#
# COMPACT_ATOMS: atom_id res chain seq x y z
N MET A 1 6.38 -10.54 6.08
CA MET A 1 5.77 -9.28 5.59
C MET A 1 6.88 -8.27 5.33
N ILE A 2 6.77 -7.48 4.25
CA ILE A 2 7.70 -6.41 3.88
C ILE A 2 6.90 -5.12 3.65
N GLY A 3 7.44 -3.98 4.09
CA GLY A 3 6.82 -2.67 3.92
C GLY A 3 7.68 -1.68 3.14
N PRO A 4 7.76 -1.83 1.81
CA PRO A 4 8.58 -0.98 0.96
C PRO A 4 7.88 0.38 0.77
N HIS A 5 8.46 1.44 1.30
CA HIS A 5 7.92 2.79 1.10
C HIS A 5 8.26 3.32 -0.30
N HIS A 6 7.32 4.01 -0.96
CA HIS A 6 7.51 4.64 -2.29
C HIS A 6 8.49 5.82 -2.26
N ASP A 7 9.17 6.15 -3.35
CA ASP A 7 9.86 7.46 -3.45
C ASP A 7 8.85 8.61 -3.51
N VAL A 8 9.22 9.77 -2.94
CA VAL A 8 8.43 11.01 -3.05
C VAL A 8 8.94 11.82 -4.23
N GLY A 9 8.03 12.37 -5.03
CA GLY A 9 8.40 13.20 -6.18
C GLY A 9 9.17 12.39 -7.21
N HIS A 10 8.58 11.29 -7.68
CA HIS A 10 9.26 10.36 -8.57
C HIS A 10 9.61 11.04 -9.90
N SER A 11 8.68 11.80 -10.47
CA SER A 11 8.86 12.45 -11.77
C SER A 11 10.02 13.45 -11.79
N GLU A 12 10.75 13.48 -12.91
CA GLU A 12 11.75 14.53 -13.20
C GLU A 12 11.10 15.82 -13.72
N ASP A 13 9.84 15.76 -14.16
CA ASP A 13 9.05 16.96 -14.46
C ASP A 13 8.68 17.69 -13.16
N LEU A 14 9.09 18.96 -13.05
CA LEU A 14 8.86 19.78 -11.86
C LEU A 14 7.36 20.09 -11.63
N GLN A 15 6.55 20.18 -12.68
CA GLN A 15 5.11 20.39 -12.56
C GLN A 15 4.42 19.14 -12.02
N GLU A 16 4.78 17.97 -12.57
CA GLU A 16 4.27 16.69 -12.08
C GLU A 16 4.69 16.43 -10.63
N ARG A 17 5.97 16.69 -10.30
CA ARG A 17 6.47 16.59 -8.93
C ARG A 17 5.74 17.53 -7.96
N ALA A 18 5.40 18.74 -8.38
CA ALA A 18 4.61 19.66 -7.57
C ALA A 18 3.18 19.16 -7.36
N LEU A 19 2.59 18.52 -8.37
CA LEU A 19 1.29 17.87 -8.29
C LEU A 19 1.31 16.67 -7.33
N GLU A 20 2.31 15.80 -7.44
CA GLU A 20 2.54 14.68 -6.50
C GLU A 20 2.63 15.19 -5.05
N TYR A 21 3.41 16.25 -4.83
CA TYR A 21 3.57 16.85 -3.50
C TYR A 21 2.25 17.41 -2.94
N ALA A 22 1.51 18.15 -3.75
CA ALA A 22 0.22 18.71 -3.37
C ALA A 22 -0.83 17.62 -3.10
N HIS A 23 -0.74 16.49 -3.82
CA HIS A 23 -1.63 15.35 -3.66
C HIS A 23 -1.54 14.73 -2.26
N HIS A 24 -0.33 14.33 -1.83
CA HIS A 24 -0.21 13.72 -0.51
C HIS A 24 -0.46 14.72 0.62
N GLY A 25 0.03 15.95 0.46
CA GLY A 25 -0.23 17.06 1.37
C GLY A 25 0.43 16.93 2.74
N ASP A 26 1.49 16.13 2.82
CA ASP A 26 2.33 16.04 4.01
C ASP A 26 3.38 17.16 3.97
N ALA A 27 3.25 18.13 4.87
CA ALA A 27 4.15 19.28 4.95
C ALA A 27 5.53 18.92 5.54
N LEU A 28 5.65 17.77 6.22
CA LEU A 28 6.91 17.30 6.83
C LEU A 28 7.80 16.57 5.83
N VAL A 29 7.22 16.15 4.71
CA VAL A 29 7.91 15.43 3.65
C VAL A 29 8.32 16.43 2.56
N PRO A 30 9.58 16.46 2.11
CA PRO A 30 9.99 17.35 1.03
C PRO A 30 9.43 16.89 -0.31
N ARG A 31 9.46 17.76 -1.32
CA ARG A 31 8.98 17.48 -2.68
C ARG A 31 9.72 16.33 -3.39
N GLN A 32 10.86 15.88 -2.87
CA GLN A 32 11.64 14.78 -3.44
C GLN A 32 12.39 14.03 -2.34
N GLN A 33 12.23 12.70 -2.31
CA GLN A 33 13.04 11.78 -1.51
C GLN A 33 13.23 10.45 -2.24
N ARG A 34 14.38 9.79 -2.01
CA ARG A 34 14.80 8.56 -2.71
C ARG A 34 15.16 7.45 -1.73
N PHE A 35 14.24 7.09 -0.83
CA PHE A 35 14.47 6.04 0.17
C PHE A 35 13.93 4.67 -0.25
N GLY A 36 13.17 4.57 -1.34
CA GLY A 36 12.54 3.31 -1.78
C GLY A 36 13.51 2.30 -2.40
N ASN A 37 14.71 2.73 -2.81
CA ASN A 37 15.64 1.92 -3.60
C ASN A 37 16.13 0.66 -2.89
N HIS A 38 16.43 0.73 -1.58
CA HIS A 38 16.91 -0.45 -0.86
C HIS A 38 15.84 -1.56 -0.83
N ALA A 39 14.60 -1.21 -0.52
CA ALA A 39 13.51 -2.17 -0.47
C ALA A 39 13.18 -2.72 -1.88
N ARG A 40 13.28 -1.90 -2.93
CA ARG A 40 13.16 -2.35 -4.33
C ARG A 40 14.23 -3.37 -4.71
N SER A 41 15.48 -3.12 -4.36
CA SER A 41 16.58 -4.08 -4.61
C SER A 41 16.36 -5.40 -3.87
N LEU A 42 15.86 -5.35 -2.63
CA LEU A 42 15.50 -6.56 -1.88
C LEU A 42 14.36 -7.33 -2.55
N MET A 43 13.28 -6.63 -2.94
CA MET A 43 12.15 -7.25 -3.64
C MET A 43 12.59 -7.88 -4.96
N LEU A 44 13.43 -7.20 -5.74
CA LEU A 44 14.01 -7.72 -6.97
C LEU A 44 14.83 -9.00 -6.72
N GLY A 45 15.72 -8.98 -5.72
CA GLY A 45 16.53 -10.15 -5.35
C GLY A 45 15.71 -11.34 -4.85
N LEU A 46 14.54 -11.09 -4.27
CA LEU A 46 13.59 -12.13 -3.81
C LEU A 46 12.58 -12.55 -4.89
N GLY A 47 12.65 -12.00 -6.09
CA GLY A 47 11.72 -12.28 -7.18
C GLY A 47 10.28 -11.85 -6.87
N ILE A 48 10.10 -10.76 -6.11
CA ILE A 48 8.79 -10.19 -5.78
C ILE A 48 8.39 -9.23 -6.91
N PRO A 49 7.38 -9.54 -7.75
CA PRO A 49 6.96 -8.75 -8.90
C PRO A 49 6.03 -7.60 -8.46
N VAL A 50 6.52 -6.78 -7.53
CA VAL A 50 5.81 -5.63 -6.98
C VAL A 50 6.71 -4.41 -7.01
N GLU A 51 6.17 -3.30 -7.50
CA GLU A 51 6.80 -2.00 -7.42
C GLU A 51 5.99 -1.06 -6.51
N ASN A 52 6.65 -0.53 -5.48
CA ASN A 52 6.17 0.54 -4.61
C ASN A 52 6.22 1.88 -5.35
N ARG A 53 5.17 2.17 -6.12
CA ARG A 53 5.00 3.41 -6.88
C ARG A 53 4.15 4.41 -6.09
N TRP A 54 4.39 5.70 -6.31
CA TRP A 54 3.57 6.84 -5.86
C TRP A 54 3.27 6.95 -4.36
N GLY A 55 3.10 8.18 -3.90
CA GLY A 55 2.59 8.48 -2.56
C GLY A 55 1.15 8.92 -2.64
N LEU A 56 0.22 7.97 -2.64
CA LEU A 56 -1.18 8.27 -2.84
C LEU A 56 -1.88 8.55 -1.52
N ARG A 57 -2.66 9.63 -1.49
CA ARG A 57 -3.44 9.98 -0.31
C ARG A 57 -4.71 9.13 -0.27
N PRO A 58 -4.92 8.32 0.78
CA PRO A 58 -6.18 7.62 0.93
C PRO A 58 -7.32 8.61 1.19
N THR A 59 -8.52 8.32 0.67
CA THR A 59 -9.73 9.04 1.10
C THR A 59 -9.94 8.82 2.59
N VAL A 60 -10.34 9.86 3.32
CA VAL A 60 -10.65 9.78 4.75
C VAL A 60 -12.15 9.91 5.00
N VAL A 61 -12.62 9.31 6.09
CA VAL A 61 -13.98 9.56 6.60
C VAL A 61 -14.05 11.02 7.04
N GLU A 62 -15.05 11.74 6.54
CA GLU A 62 -15.23 13.17 6.80
C GLU A 62 -15.21 13.48 8.30
N GLY A 63 -14.47 14.53 8.68
CA GLY A 63 -14.30 14.94 10.08
C GLY A 63 -13.36 14.07 10.90
N THR A 64 -12.67 13.09 10.31
CA THR A 64 -11.74 12.19 11.00
C THR A 64 -10.38 12.09 10.31
N SER A 65 -9.42 11.45 10.98
CA SER A 65 -8.13 11.04 10.40
C SER A 65 -8.09 9.55 10.05
N ARG A 66 -9.24 8.92 9.81
CA ARG A 66 -9.33 7.50 9.46
C ARG A 66 -9.57 7.36 7.96
N SER A 67 -8.80 6.51 7.29
CA SER A 67 -9.08 6.15 5.89
C SER A 67 -10.48 5.54 5.77
N VAL A 68 -11.16 5.78 4.66
CA VAL A 68 -12.37 5.00 4.32
C VAL A 68 -12.01 3.51 4.22
N PRO A 69 -12.98 2.60 4.39
CA PRO A 69 -12.70 1.16 4.39
C PRO A 69 -11.97 0.69 3.13
N LEU A 70 -11.12 -0.33 3.30
CA LEU A 70 -10.48 -1.07 2.23
C LEU A 70 -11.51 -1.77 1.37
N THR A 71 -11.27 -1.80 0.06
CA THR A 71 -11.96 -2.68 -0.86
C THR A 71 -11.25 -4.04 -0.83
N VAL A 72 -11.81 -5.00 -0.10
CA VAL A 72 -11.25 -6.35 0.08
C VAL A 72 -11.69 -7.27 -1.05
N ARG A 73 -10.74 -8.02 -1.63
CA ARG A 73 -11.02 -9.07 -2.62
C ARG A 73 -11.17 -10.40 -1.91
N GLU A 74 -12.32 -10.61 -1.26
CA GLU A 74 -12.56 -11.76 -0.36
C GLU A 74 -12.20 -13.12 -1.00
N GLY A 75 -12.56 -13.33 -2.27
CA GLY A 75 -12.24 -14.59 -2.98
C GLY A 75 -10.74 -14.84 -3.18
N LEU A 76 -9.88 -13.84 -2.95
CA LEU A 76 -8.42 -13.97 -3.01
C LEU A 76 -7.79 -14.13 -1.62
N ASP A 77 -8.45 -13.70 -0.54
CA ASP A 77 -7.95 -13.81 0.84
C ASP A 77 -8.25 -15.18 1.43
N THR A 78 -7.71 -16.23 0.82
CA THR A 78 -7.96 -17.62 1.25
C THR A 78 -7.34 -17.95 2.61
N ARG A 79 -6.51 -17.06 3.15
CA ARG A 79 -5.93 -17.14 4.51
C ARG A 79 -6.77 -16.38 5.53
N GLY A 80 -7.82 -15.66 5.13
CA GLY A 80 -8.68 -14.92 6.05
C GLY A 80 -7.97 -13.82 6.83
N TRP A 81 -6.86 -13.28 6.33
CA TRP A 81 -6.10 -12.24 7.04
C TRP A 81 -6.87 -10.93 7.17
N LEU A 82 -7.75 -10.65 6.21
CA LEU A 82 -8.59 -9.45 6.19
C LEU A 82 -9.97 -9.67 6.84
N ASN A 83 -10.24 -10.83 7.44
CA ASN A 83 -11.49 -11.09 8.14
C ASN A 83 -11.75 -10.05 9.24
N GLY A 84 -12.80 -9.25 9.06
CA GLY A 84 -13.17 -8.19 9.99
C GLY A 84 -12.22 -6.98 10.04
N VAL A 85 -11.25 -6.91 9.12
CA VAL A 85 -10.34 -5.77 8.93
C VAL A 85 -11.02 -4.76 8.02
N GLN A 86 -11.09 -3.50 8.46
CA GLN A 86 -11.77 -2.42 7.74
C GLN A 86 -10.77 -1.45 7.12
N ASN A 87 -9.67 -1.14 7.80
CA ASN A 87 -8.66 -0.18 7.38
C ASN A 87 -7.27 -0.57 7.92
N PHE A 88 -6.25 0.00 7.29
CA PHE A 88 -4.92 0.12 7.89
C PHE A 88 -4.74 1.50 8.53
N ASN A 89 -3.56 1.73 9.10
CA ASN A 89 -3.21 3.03 9.68
C ASN A 89 -3.28 4.13 8.62
N PHE A 90 -3.75 5.29 9.03
CA PHE A 90 -3.77 6.45 8.15
C PHE A 90 -2.35 7.00 8.01
N HIS A 91 -1.94 7.13 6.76
CA HIS A 91 -0.69 7.75 6.36
C HIS A 91 -0.96 8.56 5.09
N MET A 92 -0.44 9.79 5.04
CA MET A 92 -0.86 10.77 4.02
C MET A 92 -0.40 10.44 2.61
N HIS A 93 0.60 9.57 2.46
CA HIS A 93 1.16 9.12 1.19
C HIS A 93 1.44 7.62 1.26
N LEU A 94 0.39 6.82 1.09
CA LEU A 94 0.55 5.37 1.07
C LEU A 94 1.13 4.93 -0.28
N PRO A 95 2.06 3.96 -0.29
CA PRO A 95 2.59 3.38 -1.51
C PRO A 95 1.49 2.62 -2.29
N HIS A 96 1.41 2.84 -3.60
CA HIS A 96 0.74 1.90 -4.50
C HIS A 96 1.65 0.71 -4.78
N TYR A 97 1.23 -0.48 -4.34
CA TYR A 97 1.93 -1.72 -4.66
C TYR A 97 1.52 -2.25 -6.04
N ALA A 98 2.10 -1.69 -7.08
CA ALA A 98 1.85 -2.08 -8.46
C ALA A 98 2.36 -3.51 -8.69
N VAL A 99 1.46 -4.41 -9.06
CA VAL A 99 1.84 -5.77 -9.50
C VAL A 99 2.38 -5.67 -10.92
N THR A 100 3.59 -6.20 -11.16
CA THR A 100 4.33 -6.04 -12.43
C THR A 100 4.35 -7.31 -13.29
N THR A 101 3.47 -8.27 -12.99
CA THR A 101 3.29 -9.53 -13.74
C THR A 101 1.80 -9.80 -13.97
N ASP A 102 1.49 -10.52 -15.04
CA ASP A 102 0.13 -10.97 -15.35
C ASP A 102 -0.21 -12.34 -14.70
N ASP A 103 0.76 -12.99 -14.04
CA ASP A 103 0.53 -14.25 -13.34
C ASP A 103 -0.19 -14.05 -12.00
N ALA A 104 -1.52 -14.04 -12.06
CA ALA A 104 -2.40 -13.92 -10.90
C ALA A 104 -2.29 -15.08 -9.88
N ARG A 105 -1.59 -16.18 -10.20
CA ARG A 105 -1.34 -17.27 -9.25
C ARG A 105 -0.13 -16.97 -8.37
N SER A 106 0.88 -16.31 -8.91
CA SER A 106 2.13 -15.98 -8.19
C SER A 106 1.99 -14.79 -7.24
N VAL A 107 1.09 -13.86 -7.54
CA VAL A 107 0.91 -12.61 -6.79
C VAL A 107 -0.50 -12.07 -6.98
N ARG A 108 -1.07 -11.52 -5.90
CA ARG A 108 -2.44 -11.00 -5.89
C ARG A 108 -2.56 -9.79 -4.96
N ALA A 109 -3.22 -8.73 -5.43
CA ALA A 109 -3.66 -7.66 -4.56
C ALA A 109 -4.89 -8.14 -3.78
N LEU A 110 -4.76 -8.25 -2.45
CA LEU A 110 -5.84 -8.68 -1.55
C LEU A 110 -6.78 -7.55 -1.19
N ALA A 111 -6.25 -6.33 -1.08
CA ALA A 111 -7.04 -5.15 -0.79
C ALA A 111 -6.55 -3.94 -1.58
N THR A 112 -7.50 -3.10 -1.97
CA THR A 112 -7.27 -1.77 -2.52
C THR A 112 -7.80 -0.71 -1.56
N GLN A 113 -7.24 0.49 -1.64
CA GLN A 113 -7.62 1.63 -0.82
C GLN A 113 -8.12 2.76 -1.74
N PRO A 114 -9.32 3.31 -1.51
CA PRO A 114 -9.79 4.49 -2.22
C PRO A 114 -8.87 5.70 -2.05
N ILE A 115 -8.71 6.48 -3.12
CA ILE A 115 -7.86 7.67 -3.21
C ILE A 115 -8.68 8.94 -2.97
N ASP A 116 -8.10 9.92 -2.29
CA ASP A 116 -8.67 11.27 -2.20
C ASP A 116 -8.65 11.94 -3.59
N LEU A 117 -9.79 11.88 -4.29
CA LEU A 117 -9.95 12.44 -5.64
C LEU A 117 -10.07 13.97 -5.66
N THR A 118 -10.22 14.62 -4.50
CA THR A 118 -10.23 16.09 -4.43
C THR A 118 -8.83 16.68 -4.64
N ARG A 119 -7.79 15.84 -4.57
CA ARG A 119 -6.40 16.23 -4.74
C ARG A 119 -5.86 15.52 -5.98
N PRO A 120 -5.69 16.21 -7.12
CA PRO A 120 -5.29 15.57 -8.37
C PRO A 120 -3.88 14.98 -8.29
N HIS A 121 -3.67 13.88 -9.02
CA HIS A 121 -2.40 13.17 -9.15
C HIS A 121 -2.35 12.54 -10.55
N PRO A 122 -1.18 12.35 -11.19
CA PRO A 122 -1.11 11.68 -12.51
C PRO A 122 -1.87 10.36 -12.55
N PHE A 123 -1.77 9.56 -11.48
CA PHE A 123 -2.50 8.31 -11.34
C PHE A 123 -4.02 8.47 -11.33
N THR A 124 -4.56 9.45 -10.59
CA THR A 124 -6.01 9.70 -10.56
C THR A 124 -6.50 10.39 -11.83
N ASN A 125 -5.68 11.23 -12.45
CA ASN A 125 -5.96 11.84 -13.76
C ASN A 125 -6.07 10.80 -14.88
N ALA A 126 -5.37 9.67 -14.75
CA ALA A 126 -5.52 8.52 -15.64
C ALA A 126 -6.81 7.70 -15.39
N GLY A 127 -7.67 8.12 -14.45
CA GLY A 127 -8.95 7.50 -14.14
C GLY A 127 -8.92 6.49 -13.01
N ASN A 128 -7.79 6.30 -12.32
CA ASN A 128 -7.69 5.37 -11.20
C ASN A 128 -8.30 5.98 -9.93
N THR A 129 -9.15 5.22 -9.25
CA THR A 129 -9.85 5.66 -8.03
C THR A 129 -9.38 4.97 -6.77
N GLU A 130 -8.63 3.88 -6.90
CA GLU A 130 -8.08 3.10 -5.81
C GLU A 130 -6.65 2.65 -6.12
N PHE A 131 -5.89 2.27 -5.09
CA PHE A 131 -4.56 1.68 -5.23
C PHE A 131 -4.42 0.40 -4.42
N ASN A 132 -3.60 -0.54 -4.89
CA ASN A 132 -3.25 -1.76 -4.15
C ASN A 132 -2.57 -1.40 -2.81
N ALA A 133 -3.20 -1.80 -1.70
CA ALA A 133 -2.75 -1.51 -0.34
C ALA A 133 -2.21 -2.75 0.40
N LEU A 134 -2.68 -3.95 0.03
CA LEU A 134 -2.13 -5.23 0.49
C LEU A 134 -1.93 -6.15 -0.72
N VAL A 135 -0.70 -6.61 -0.92
CA VAL A 135 -0.37 -7.62 -1.94
C VAL A 135 0.15 -8.87 -1.26
N TRP A 136 -0.26 -10.03 -1.75
CA TRP A 136 0.12 -11.34 -1.26
C TRP A 136 0.75 -12.16 -2.38
N MET A 137 1.88 -12.78 -2.07
CA MET A 137 2.45 -13.88 -2.84
C MET A 137 2.37 -15.17 -2.00
N PRO A 138 1.65 -16.21 -2.45
CA PRO A 138 1.68 -17.51 -1.79
C PRO A 138 3.06 -18.19 -1.89
N PRO A 139 3.28 -19.29 -1.13
CA PRO A 139 4.39 -20.20 -1.38
C PRO A 139 4.36 -20.71 -2.82
N GLY A 140 5.54 -20.86 -3.43
CA GLY A 140 5.69 -21.22 -4.84
C GLY A 140 7.11 -20.96 -5.33
N ASP A 141 7.51 -21.61 -6.43
CA ASP A 141 8.83 -21.42 -7.08
C ASP A 141 10.03 -21.51 -6.12
N GLY A 142 9.98 -22.48 -5.20
CA GLY A 142 11.03 -22.70 -4.19
C GLY A 142 10.94 -21.81 -2.95
N ARG A 143 10.01 -20.84 -2.90
CA ARG A 143 9.69 -20.06 -1.70
C ARG A 143 8.71 -20.84 -0.81
N ALA A 144 9.15 -21.16 0.42
CA ALA A 144 8.38 -21.95 1.37
C ALA A 144 7.28 -21.17 2.12
N GLY A 145 7.37 -19.84 2.16
CA GLY A 145 6.49 -19.00 2.97
C GLY A 145 5.71 -17.97 2.15
N ASP A 146 4.63 -17.49 2.77
CA ASP A 146 3.85 -16.36 2.27
C ASP A 146 4.64 -15.04 2.36
N VAL A 147 4.49 -14.19 1.34
CA VAL A 147 5.00 -12.81 1.37
C VAL A 147 3.82 -11.86 1.28
N LEU A 148 3.68 -11.02 2.32
CA LEU A 148 2.78 -9.88 2.32
C LEU A 148 3.58 -8.60 2.07
N VAL A 149 3.09 -7.76 1.15
CA VAL A 149 3.58 -6.41 0.89
C VAL A 149 2.50 -5.43 1.31
N ALA A 150 2.80 -4.61 2.31
CA ALA A 150 1.84 -3.71 2.94
C ALA A 150 2.57 -2.53 3.58
N ASP A 151 1.91 -1.39 3.75
CA ASP A 151 2.56 -0.19 4.29
C ASP A 151 3.23 -0.43 5.66
N SER A 152 4.41 0.15 5.88
CA SER A 152 5.21 -0.13 7.07
C SER A 152 4.58 0.42 8.35
N THR A 153 3.65 1.38 8.26
CA THR A 153 2.97 1.91 9.44
C THR A 153 2.12 0.87 10.15
N ILE A 154 1.74 -0.24 9.50
CA ILE A 154 1.01 -1.33 10.16
C ILE A 154 1.84 -2.05 11.23
N PHE A 155 3.17 -1.92 11.21
CA PHE A 155 4.06 -2.46 12.26
C PHE A 155 4.20 -1.54 13.48
N SER A 156 3.53 -0.40 13.49
CA SER A 156 3.70 0.62 14.52
C SER A 156 2.37 1.17 15.01
N THR A 157 2.23 1.27 16.33
CA THR A 157 1.08 1.95 16.95
C THR A 157 1.23 3.48 16.96
N LEU A 158 2.39 4.01 16.56
CA LEU A 158 2.65 5.46 16.49
C LEU A 158 1.73 6.18 15.50
N PHE A 159 1.25 5.47 14.48
CA PHE A 159 0.36 6.00 13.44
C PHE A 159 -1.12 5.68 13.69
N GLY A 160 -1.41 5.15 14.89
CA GLY A 160 -2.73 4.66 15.26
C GLY A 160 -2.66 3.21 15.74
N ALA A 161 -3.57 2.90 16.67
CA ALA A 161 -3.90 1.55 17.05
C ALA A 161 -5.41 1.49 17.20
N ASP A 162 -6.08 0.84 16.25
CA ASP A 162 -7.52 0.60 16.29
C ASP A 162 -7.81 -0.90 16.25
N GLU A 163 -9.09 -1.24 16.42
CA GLU A 163 -9.54 -2.63 16.38
C GLU A 163 -9.23 -3.30 15.03
N SER A 164 -9.15 -2.54 13.93
CA SER A 164 -8.87 -3.09 12.61
C SER A 164 -7.43 -3.57 12.51
N LEU A 165 -6.48 -2.76 12.98
CA LEU A 165 -5.07 -3.15 13.04
C LEU A 165 -4.85 -4.33 13.99
N GLU A 166 -5.52 -4.33 15.16
CA GLU A 166 -5.46 -5.45 16.11
C GLU A 166 -5.98 -6.75 15.47
N ARG A 167 -7.13 -6.70 14.78
CA ARG A 167 -7.69 -7.87 14.09
C ARG A 167 -6.76 -8.38 12.99
N PHE A 168 -6.19 -7.50 12.18
CA PHE A 168 -5.24 -7.91 11.14
C PHE A 168 -4.07 -8.70 11.73
N TRP A 169 -3.46 -8.20 12.80
CA TRP A 169 -2.35 -8.90 13.47
C TRP A 169 -2.78 -10.21 14.15
N LYS A 170 -3.98 -10.27 14.76
CA LYS A 170 -4.52 -11.52 15.30
C LYS A 170 -4.75 -12.57 14.21
N ASN A 171 -5.33 -12.16 13.08
CA ASN A 171 -5.57 -13.06 11.95
C ASN A 171 -4.25 -13.57 11.37
N LEU A 172 -3.22 -12.72 11.28
CA LEU A 172 -1.90 -13.10 10.78
C LEU A 172 -1.14 -14.05 11.72
N ALA A 173 -1.31 -13.87 13.04
CA ALA A 173 -0.66 -14.70 14.06
C ALA A 173 -1.37 -16.03 14.31
N THR A 174 -2.55 -16.24 13.71
CA THR A 174 -3.29 -17.50 13.79
C THR A 174 -2.85 -18.40 12.63
N ASP A 175 -2.54 -19.67 12.92
CA ASP A 175 -2.22 -20.66 11.88
C ASP A 175 -3.48 -20.96 11.04
N HIS A 176 -3.31 -20.94 9.71
CA HIS A 176 -4.33 -21.28 8.71
C HIS A 176 -3.91 -22.49 7.88
#